data_AF-A0A955XPK8-F1
#
_entry.id   AF-A0A955XPK8-F1
#
_cell.length_a   1.000
_cell.length_b   1.000
_cell.length_c   1.000
_cell.angle_alpha   90.00
_cell.angle_beta   90.00
_cell.angle_gamma   90.00
#
_symmetry.space_group_name_H-M   'P 1'
#
loop_
_entity.id
_entity.type
_entity.pdbx_description
1 polymer ?
#
loop_
_entity_poly.entity_id
_entity_poly.type
_entity_poly.pdbx_seq_one_letter_code
_entity_poly.pdbx_strand_id
1 'polypeptide(L)'
;MRRTFVTLALAILAINHPVLAQSGDEADSTVDEPLIEDDSSEEEVQPPAETEQEEPAEEASGLEHPVERVNSLLGPSGLFHLITADSMPVGSFAIGLYGQAFRSTDVARQGDENARFVGHLTIAWRPIEYVEAFFSLSGRGNSNNFAQPELIQSLGDLVLGAKAGAEVTDGLHVSGLLSLMVNNAANSVGLDFASTSVDIRALAS
;
A
#
# COMPACT_ATOMS: atom_id res chain seq x y z
N MET A 1 -16.01 41.46 5.80
CA MET A 1 -16.39 40.04 5.98
C MET A 1 -15.13 39.23 6.28
N ARG A 2 -15.03 38.61 7.46
CA ARG A 2 -13.89 37.76 7.85
C ARG A 2 -14.13 36.36 7.26
N ARG A 3 -13.23 35.90 6.38
CA ARG A 3 -13.21 34.53 5.88
C ARG A 3 -12.40 33.69 6.85
N THR A 4 -13.05 32.86 7.66
CA THR A 4 -12.36 31.88 8.51
C THR A 4 -12.15 30.62 7.67
N PHE A 5 -10.94 30.44 7.14
CA PHE A 5 -10.54 29.18 6.53
C PHE A 5 -10.11 28.23 7.66
N VAL A 6 -10.91 27.19 7.91
CA VAL A 6 -10.49 26.07 8.76
C VAL A 6 -10.13 24.93 7.82
N THR A 7 -8.85 24.82 7.48
CA THR A 7 -8.28 23.68 6.77
C THR A 7 -7.88 22.64 7.82
N LEU A 8 -8.59 21.51 7.88
CA LEU A 8 -8.25 20.40 8.77
C LEU A 8 -7.30 19.44 8.03
N ALA A 9 -6.25 19.00 8.74
CA ALA A 9 -5.10 18.26 8.21
C ALA A 9 -5.46 16.90 7.59
N LEU A 10 -4.79 16.59 6.48
CA LEU A 10 -4.68 15.27 5.87
C LEU A 10 -3.77 14.40 6.76
N ALA A 11 -4.30 13.32 7.33
CA ALA A 11 -3.50 12.31 8.01
C ALA A 11 -3.31 11.12 7.04
N ILE A 12 -2.08 10.90 6.59
CA ILE A 12 -1.68 9.70 5.85
C ILE A 12 -1.00 8.78 6.86
N LEU A 13 -1.62 7.65 7.17
CA LEU A 13 -1.00 6.57 7.93
C LEU A 13 -0.76 5.41 6.97
N ALA A 14 0.48 5.24 6.53
CA ALA A 14 0.93 4.08 5.77
C ALA A 14 1.68 3.15 6.74
N ILE A 15 1.18 1.93 6.93
CA ILE A 15 1.86 0.88 7.68
C ILE A 15 2.30 -0.16 6.64
N ASN A 16 3.61 -0.22 6.38
CA ASN A 16 4.22 -1.25 5.53
C ASN A 16 5.02 -2.19 6.44
N HIS A 17 4.65 -3.47 6.47
CA HIS A 17 5.48 -4.51 7.10
C HIS A 17 5.92 -5.53 6.03
N PRO A 18 7.22 -5.79 5.86
CA PRO A 18 7.64 -6.98 5.14
C PRO A 18 7.30 -8.20 6.01
N VAL A 19 6.50 -9.13 5.47
CA VAL A 19 6.26 -10.42 6.14
C VAL A 19 7.42 -11.34 5.77
N LEU A 20 8.32 -11.57 6.73
CA LEU A 20 9.36 -12.61 6.64
C LEU A 20 8.72 -13.98 6.87
N ALA A 21 8.92 -14.90 5.92
CA ALA A 21 8.56 -16.31 6.10
C ALA A 21 9.53 -16.94 7.10
N GLN A 22 9.03 -17.33 8.28
CA GLN A 22 9.79 -18.02 9.31
C GLN A 22 9.78 -19.53 8.99
N SER A 23 10.88 -20.06 8.45
CA SER A 23 11.12 -21.51 8.37
C SER A 23 11.54 -22.01 9.74
N GLY A 24 10.71 -22.86 10.34
CA GLY A 24 11.06 -23.59 11.57
C GLY A 24 11.99 -24.75 11.25
N ASP A 25 12.96 -24.97 12.13
CA ASP A 25 13.61 -26.28 12.28
C ASP A 25 13.85 -26.51 13.78
N GLU A 26 13.30 -27.61 14.29
CA GLU A 26 13.48 -28.12 15.64
C GLU A 26 14.54 -29.24 15.63
N ALA A 27 15.12 -29.45 16.82
CA ALA A 27 15.84 -30.65 17.29
C ALA A 27 17.35 -30.73 16.96
N ASP A 28 18.23 -31.32 17.78
CA ASP A 28 18.23 -31.79 19.18
C ASP A 28 19.65 -32.34 19.48
N SER A 29 20.03 -32.29 20.76
CA SER A 29 20.95 -33.15 21.55
C SER A 29 22.41 -33.45 21.13
N THR A 30 23.40 -32.98 21.92
CA THR A 30 24.23 -33.68 22.97
C THR A 30 25.50 -34.42 22.46
N VAL A 31 26.72 -33.96 22.81
CA VAL A 31 27.60 -34.36 23.96
C VAL A 31 28.73 -35.30 23.52
N ASP A 32 29.99 -34.90 23.79
CA ASP A 32 31.11 -35.66 24.42
C ASP A 32 32.49 -35.36 23.78
N GLU A 33 33.36 -34.68 24.55
CA GLU A 33 34.82 -34.87 24.52
C GLU A 33 35.16 -35.97 25.55
N PRO A 34 36.25 -36.74 25.38
CA PRO A 34 37.46 -36.38 26.15
C PRO A 34 38.84 -36.77 25.55
N LEU A 35 39.84 -35.94 25.89
CA LEU A 35 41.21 -36.19 26.40
C LEU A 35 42.12 -37.27 25.77
N ILE A 36 43.37 -36.87 25.44
CA ILE A 36 44.64 -37.42 25.99
C ILE A 36 45.82 -36.49 25.59
N GLU A 37 46.66 -36.16 26.58
CA GLU A 37 47.97 -35.49 26.51
C GLU A 37 49.08 -36.48 26.07
N ASP A 38 50.13 -36.03 25.36
CA ASP A 38 51.52 -35.95 25.87
C ASP A 38 52.60 -35.76 24.76
N ASP A 39 53.46 -34.78 25.02
CA ASP A 39 54.85 -34.46 24.63
C ASP A 39 55.51 -34.98 23.32
N SER A 40 55.97 -34.05 22.45
CA SER A 40 57.39 -33.93 22.04
C SER A 40 57.69 -32.80 21.01
N SER A 41 58.57 -31.89 21.44
CA SER A 41 59.60 -31.13 20.69
C SER A 41 59.26 -30.25 19.46
N GLU A 42 59.43 -28.94 19.69
CA GLU A 42 60.16 -27.96 18.86
C GLU A 42 59.97 -27.94 17.34
N GLU A 43 59.14 -27.00 16.86
CA GLU A 43 59.51 -26.15 15.70
C GLU A 43 58.68 -24.85 15.75
N GLU A 44 59.33 -23.74 16.10
CA GLU A 44 58.76 -22.39 16.01
C GLU A 44 58.75 -21.97 14.53
N VAL A 45 57.79 -22.53 13.79
CA VAL A 45 57.50 -22.13 12.41
C VAL A 45 56.40 -21.07 12.47
N GLN A 46 56.79 -19.84 12.13
CA GLN A 46 55.86 -18.73 11.91
C GLN A 46 54.74 -19.19 10.98
N PRO A 47 53.45 -19.07 11.37
CA PRO A 47 52.38 -19.46 10.47
C PRO A 47 52.42 -18.56 9.23
N PRO A 48 52.33 -19.13 8.02
CA PRO A 48 52.06 -18.34 6.83
C PRO A 48 50.72 -17.64 7.05
N ALA A 49 50.68 -16.35 6.72
CA ALA A 49 49.49 -15.51 6.79
C ALA A 49 48.27 -16.28 6.30
N GLU A 50 47.28 -16.44 7.18
CA GLU A 50 45.94 -16.84 6.80
C GLU A 50 45.55 -16.00 5.59
N THR A 51 45.36 -16.67 4.46
CA THR A 51 44.60 -16.09 3.37
C THR A 51 43.20 -15.97 3.95
N GLU A 52 42.85 -14.79 4.45
CA GLU A 52 41.46 -14.41 4.70
C GLU A 52 40.72 -14.77 3.41
N GLN A 53 39.98 -15.87 3.47
CA GLN A 53 38.96 -16.15 2.50
C GLN A 53 37.99 -14.97 2.66
N GLU A 54 38.09 -14.01 1.75
CA GLU A 54 36.99 -13.10 1.48
C GLU A 54 35.81 -14.01 1.11
N GLU A 55 34.99 -14.31 2.12
CA GLU A 55 33.61 -14.70 1.95
C GLU A 55 33.08 -13.78 0.87
N PRO A 56 32.52 -14.29 -0.24
CA PRO A 56 32.00 -13.42 -1.27
C PRO A 56 31.01 -12.55 -0.52
N ALA A 57 31.30 -11.25 -0.43
CA ALA A 57 30.39 -10.29 0.15
C ALA A 57 29.10 -10.55 -0.61
N GLU A 58 28.17 -11.22 0.08
CA GLU A 58 26.81 -11.37 -0.37
C GLU A 58 26.45 -9.93 -0.67
N GLU A 59 26.36 -9.59 -1.96
CA GLU A 59 26.07 -8.24 -2.41
C GLU A 59 24.84 -7.90 -1.62
N ALA A 60 25.03 -7.11 -0.56
CA ALA A 60 23.97 -6.75 0.35
C ALA A 60 23.08 -5.95 -0.56
N SER A 61 22.06 -6.67 -1.06
CA SER A 61 21.29 -6.33 -2.25
C SER A 61 20.98 -4.88 -2.05
N GLY A 62 21.50 -4.04 -2.95
CA GLY A 62 21.51 -2.60 -2.78
C GLY A 62 20.19 -2.26 -2.12
N LEU A 63 20.25 -1.74 -0.89
CA LEU A 63 19.07 -1.20 -0.23
C LEU A 63 18.74 0.06 -1.02
N GLU A 64 18.28 -0.15 -2.26
CA GLU A 64 17.44 0.73 -3.02
C GLU A 64 16.40 1.13 -2.01
N HIS A 65 16.48 2.38 -1.56
CA HIS A 65 15.45 2.97 -0.73
C HIS A 65 14.13 2.52 -1.32
N PRO A 66 13.34 1.66 -0.64
CA PRO A 66 12.09 1.19 -1.22
C PRO A 66 11.31 2.47 -1.45
N VAL A 67 11.14 2.83 -2.73
CA VAL A 67 10.35 4.00 -3.08
C VAL A 67 9.02 3.74 -2.41
N GLU A 68 8.71 4.53 -1.38
CA GLU A 68 7.50 4.32 -0.58
C GLU A 68 6.32 4.55 -1.50
N ARG A 69 5.82 3.46 -2.09
CA ARG A 69 4.64 3.51 -2.94
C ARG A 69 3.44 3.47 -2.03
N VAL A 70 2.55 4.43 -2.24
CA VAL A 70 1.29 4.55 -1.52
C VAL A 70 0.14 4.09 -2.40
N ASN A 71 -0.98 3.79 -1.76
CA ASN A 71 -2.22 3.51 -2.48
C ASN A 71 -2.74 4.81 -3.11
N SER A 72 -3.32 4.68 -4.29
CA SER A 72 -4.21 5.70 -4.85
C SER A 72 -5.57 5.65 -4.14
N LEU A 73 -6.41 6.67 -4.36
CA LEU A 73 -7.77 6.71 -3.81
C LEU A 73 -8.65 5.51 -4.23
N LEU A 74 -8.32 4.88 -5.37
CA LEU A 74 -9.06 3.77 -5.95
C LEU A 74 -8.57 2.40 -5.46
N GLY A 75 -7.48 2.34 -4.70
CA GLY A 75 -6.90 1.08 -4.25
C GLY A 75 -5.45 0.87 -4.70
N PRO A 76 -5.17 0.71 -6.01
CA PRO A 76 -3.86 0.27 -6.50
C PRO A 76 -2.78 1.31 -6.23
N SER A 77 -1.52 0.90 -6.35
CA SER A 77 -0.38 1.78 -6.18
C SER A 77 -0.39 2.96 -7.15
N GLY A 78 0.06 4.11 -6.66
CA GLY A 78 0.20 5.33 -7.44
C GLY A 78 0.20 6.58 -6.57
N LEU A 79 -0.18 7.71 -7.15
CA LEU A 79 -0.40 8.94 -6.41
C LEU A 79 -1.85 9.04 -5.96
N PHE A 80 -2.14 9.99 -5.07
CA PHE A 80 -3.45 10.14 -4.44
C PHE A 80 -4.64 10.09 -5.42
N HIS A 81 -4.55 10.70 -6.61
CA HIS A 81 -5.59 10.65 -7.65
C HIS A 81 -5.17 9.94 -8.95
N LEU A 82 -3.96 9.39 -9.00
CA LEU A 82 -3.41 8.79 -10.22
C LEU A 82 -3.01 7.35 -9.95
N ILE A 83 -3.46 6.46 -10.83
CA ILE A 83 -2.96 5.09 -10.87
C ILE A 83 -1.78 5.08 -11.84
N THR A 84 -0.68 4.47 -11.41
CA THR A 84 0.54 4.34 -12.22
C THR A 84 0.68 2.90 -12.73
N ALA A 85 1.46 2.73 -13.81
CA ALA A 85 1.60 1.41 -14.41
C ALA A 85 2.48 0.49 -13.57
N ASP A 86 3.42 1.07 -12.84
CA ASP A 86 4.31 0.42 -11.87
C ASP A 86 3.54 -0.09 -10.62
N SER A 87 4.04 -1.13 -9.96
CA SER A 87 3.42 -1.75 -8.76
C SER A 87 4.37 -1.78 -7.55
N MET A 88 3.86 -1.81 -6.32
CA MET A 88 4.69 -1.87 -5.08
C MET A 88 5.72 -3.00 -5.11
N PRO A 89 6.81 -3.02 -4.31
CA PRO A 89 7.72 -4.16 -4.30
C PRO A 89 7.01 -5.51 -4.06
N VAL A 90 7.53 -6.59 -4.62
CA VAL A 90 6.94 -7.94 -4.46
C VAL A 90 6.89 -8.33 -2.99
N GLY A 91 5.79 -8.94 -2.56
CA GLY A 91 5.53 -9.29 -1.17
C GLY A 91 5.00 -8.15 -0.31
N SER A 92 4.89 -6.92 -0.86
CA SER A 92 4.41 -5.76 -0.11
C SER A 92 2.89 -5.72 -0.02
N PHE A 93 2.40 -5.23 1.11
CA PHE A 93 1.02 -4.80 1.30
C PHE A 93 1.01 -3.36 1.80
N ALA A 94 -0.01 -2.60 1.41
CA ALA A 94 -0.21 -1.22 1.85
C ALA A 94 -1.66 -0.99 2.20
N ILE A 95 -1.90 -0.27 3.30
CA ILE A 95 -3.21 0.16 3.76
C ILE A 95 -3.23 1.68 3.77
N GLY A 96 -4.27 2.28 3.19
CA GLY A 96 -4.47 3.72 3.15
C GLY A 96 -5.82 4.09 3.77
N LEU A 97 -5.83 5.12 4.63
CA LEU A 97 -7.05 5.75 5.12
C LEU A 97 -7.00 7.23 4.74
N TYR A 98 -7.98 7.68 3.95
CA TYR A 98 -8.06 9.05 3.47
C TYR A 98 -9.38 9.69 3.85
N GLY A 99 -9.33 10.96 4.21
CA GLY A 99 -10.50 11.74 4.60
C GLY A 99 -10.42 13.16 4.07
N GLN A 100 -11.55 13.68 3.62
CA GLN A 100 -11.73 15.07 3.24
C GLN A 100 -12.99 15.59 3.92
N ALA A 101 -12.89 16.74 4.56
CA ALA A 101 -14.03 17.47 5.09
C ALA A 101 -14.00 18.92 4.60
N PHE A 102 -15.17 19.48 4.31
CA PHE A 102 -15.32 20.86 3.89
C PHE A 102 -16.62 21.43 4.47
N ARG A 103 -16.56 22.65 5.00
CA ARG A 103 -17.76 23.38 5.44
C ARG A 103 -17.65 24.83 5.01
N SER A 104 -18.74 25.38 4.51
CA SER A 104 -18.78 26.78 4.06
C SER A 104 -20.23 27.30 4.05
N THR A 105 -20.36 28.62 4.01
CA THR A 105 -21.63 29.33 3.89
C THR A 105 -21.66 30.10 2.58
N ASP A 106 -22.86 30.40 2.10
CA ASP A 106 -23.08 31.20 0.90
C ASP A 106 -22.40 30.63 -0.37
N VAL A 107 -22.32 29.30 -0.49
CA VAL A 107 -21.59 28.61 -1.58
C VAL A 107 -22.45 28.51 -2.84
N ALA A 108 -23.67 28.00 -2.72
CA ALA A 108 -24.61 27.91 -3.84
C ALA A 108 -25.59 29.08 -3.83
N ARG A 109 -25.97 29.56 -2.63
CA ARG A 109 -26.88 30.69 -2.45
C ARG A 109 -26.60 31.42 -1.13
N GLN A 110 -26.81 32.73 -1.13
CA GLN A 110 -26.76 33.52 0.11
C GLN A 110 -27.71 32.97 1.19
N GLY A 111 -27.19 32.79 2.39
CA GLY A 111 -27.84 32.19 3.55
C GLY A 111 -27.65 30.68 3.66
N ASP A 112 -27.07 30.01 2.66
CA ASP A 112 -26.86 28.57 2.71
C ASP A 112 -25.71 28.17 3.64
N GLU A 113 -25.83 26.96 4.18
CA GLU A 113 -24.78 26.26 4.89
C GLU A 113 -24.55 24.93 4.18
N ASN A 114 -23.33 24.70 3.70
CA ASN A 114 -22.96 23.45 3.06
C ASN A 114 -21.86 22.74 3.86
N ALA A 115 -22.02 21.45 4.10
CA ALA A 115 -20.98 20.58 4.66
C ALA A 115 -20.80 19.34 3.79
N ARG A 116 -19.54 18.98 3.52
CA ARG A 116 -19.17 17.81 2.73
C ARG A 116 -18.16 16.97 3.50
N PHE A 117 -18.33 15.65 3.42
CA PHE A 117 -17.36 14.67 3.89
C PHE A 117 -17.14 13.60 2.83
N VAL A 118 -15.90 13.14 2.69
CA VAL A 118 -15.50 12.02 1.85
C VAL A 118 -14.46 11.20 2.62
N GLY A 119 -14.63 9.89 2.66
CA GLY A 119 -13.71 8.95 3.29
C GLY A 119 -13.42 7.76 2.39
N HIS A 120 -12.18 7.27 2.44
CA HIS A 120 -11.70 6.12 1.68
C HIS A 120 -10.81 5.25 2.57
N LEU A 121 -11.08 3.94 2.59
CA LEU A 121 -10.16 2.90 3.06
C LEU A 121 -9.67 2.14 1.84
N THR A 122 -8.36 1.99 1.68
CA THR A 122 -7.76 1.26 0.57
C THR A 122 -6.78 0.21 1.07
N ILE A 123 -6.71 -0.90 0.36
CA ILE A 123 -5.74 -1.96 0.58
C ILE A 123 -5.18 -2.34 -0.78
N ALA A 124 -3.86 -2.47 -0.88
CA ALA A 124 -3.21 -3.05 -2.04
C ALA A 124 -2.21 -4.11 -1.58
N TRP A 125 -2.02 -5.13 -2.42
CA TRP A 125 -1.14 -6.25 -2.12
C TRP A 125 -0.54 -6.79 -3.42
N ARG A 126 0.79 -6.87 -3.50
CA ARG A 126 1.51 -7.46 -4.63
C ARG A 126 2.16 -8.78 -4.21
N PRO A 127 1.45 -9.92 -4.26
CA PRO A 127 2.02 -11.20 -3.85
C PRO A 127 3.15 -11.69 -4.76
N ILE A 128 3.08 -11.38 -6.06
CA ILE A 128 4.02 -11.84 -7.09
C ILE A 128 4.42 -10.69 -7.99
N GLU A 129 5.52 -10.83 -8.73
CA GLU A 129 6.08 -9.79 -9.57
C GLU A 129 5.09 -9.19 -10.58
N TYR A 130 4.20 -9.97 -11.19
CA TYR A 130 3.34 -9.41 -12.24
C TYR A 130 2.00 -8.89 -11.78
N VAL A 131 1.58 -9.12 -10.52
CA VAL A 131 0.18 -8.92 -10.12
C VAL A 131 0.07 -8.19 -8.79
N GLU A 132 -0.70 -7.11 -8.80
CA GLU A 132 -1.13 -6.36 -7.63
C GLU A 132 -2.66 -6.46 -7.51
N ALA A 133 -3.15 -7.01 -6.40
CA ALA A 133 -4.56 -6.99 -6.04
C ALA A 133 -4.85 -5.75 -5.19
N PHE A 134 -6.05 -5.19 -5.33
CA PHE A 134 -6.44 -4.02 -4.55
C PHE A 134 -7.92 -4.01 -4.22
N PHE A 135 -8.22 -3.30 -3.14
CA PHE A 135 -9.54 -3.09 -2.57
C PHE A 135 -9.67 -1.63 -2.14
N SER A 136 -10.84 -1.04 -2.35
CA SER A 136 -11.19 0.27 -1.83
C SER A 136 -12.64 0.24 -1.33
N LEU A 137 -12.87 0.85 -0.18
CA LEU A 137 -14.19 1.13 0.37
C LEU A 137 -14.30 2.63 0.62
N SER A 138 -15.39 3.24 0.17
CA SER A 138 -15.57 4.67 0.31
C SER A 138 -16.96 5.08 0.79
N GLY A 139 -17.00 6.27 1.38
CA GLY A 139 -18.19 6.91 1.90
C GLY A 139 -18.17 8.39 1.62
N ARG A 140 -19.30 8.95 1.21
CA ARG A 140 -19.42 10.36 0.84
C ARG A 140 -20.73 10.90 1.37
N GLY A 141 -20.70 12.13 1.89
CA GLY A 141 -21.86 12.84 2.37
C GLY A 141 -21.78 14.31 2.00
N ASN A 142 -22.91 14.89 1.61
CA ASN A 142 -23.05 16.33 1.43
C ASN A 142 -24.39 16.77 2.02
N SER A 143 -24.35 17.73 2.94
CA SER A 143 -25.53 18.40 3.46
C SER A 143 -25.58 19.86 3.04
N ASN A 144 -26.78 20.33 2.73
CA ASN A 144 -27.09 21.72 2.46
C ASN A 144 -28.51 22.03 2.95
N ASN A 145 -28.66 23.03 3.81
CA ASN A 145 -29.94 23.43 4.40
C ASN A 145 -30.97 24.00 3.39
N PHE A 146 -30.57 24.29 2.15
CA PHE A 146 -31.46 24.67 1.06
C PHE A 146 -31.71 23.55 0.05
N ALA A 147 -31.01 22.42 0.14
CA ALA A 147 -31.24 21.29 -0.73
C ALA A 147 -32.46 20.47 -0.29
N GLN A 148 -33.14 19.84 -1.25
CA GLN A 148 -34.18 18.84 -0.99
C GLN A 148 -33.81 17.55 -1.73
N PRO A 149 -33.40 16.47 -1.04
CA PRO A 149 -33.21 16.38 0.42
C PRO A 149 -32.02 17.20 0.94
N GLU A 150 -32.06 17.56 2.22
CA GLU A 150 -30.99 18.35 2.86
C GLU A 150 -29.67 17.58 2.97
N LEU A 151 -29.72 16.26 3.04
CA LEU A 151 -28.56 15.37 3.11
C LEU A 151 -28.62 14.35 1.98
N ILE A 152 -27.51 14.24 1.24
CA ILE A 152 -27.27 13.18 0.27
C ILE A 152 -26.00 12.46 0.68
N GLN A 153 -26.09 11.15 0.89
CA GLN A 153 -24.94 10.33 1.27
C GLN A 153 -24.91 9.01 0.49
N SER A 154 -23.72 8.46 0.25
CA SER A 154 -23.52 7.07 -0.14
C SER A 154 -22.47 6.49 0.77
N LEU A 155 -22.77 5.37 1.41
CA LEU A 155 -21.81 4.68 2.27
C LEU A 155 -21.72 3.22 1.85
N GLY A 156 -20.51 2.80 1.46
CA GLY A 156 -20.26 1.43 1.04
C GLY A 156 -19.94 1.27 -0.45
N ASP A 157 -19.54 2.34 -1.15
CA ASP A 157 -19.06 2.20 -2.52
C ASP A 157 -17.74 1.40 -2.49
N LEU A 158 -17.73 0.24 -3.13
CA LEU A 158 -16.64 -0.73 -3.09
C LEU A 158 -15.98 -0.82 -4.47
N VAL A 159 -14.65 -0.89 -4.48
CA VAL A 159 -13.86 -1.24 -5.66
C VAL A 159 -12.98 -2.43 -5.30
N LEU A 160 -12.99 -3.47 -6.13
CA LEU A 160 -12.11 -4.62 -6.03
C LEU A 160 -11.45 -4.82 -7.39
N GLY A 161 -10.15 -5.01 -7.45
CA GLY A 161 -9.49 -5.21 -8.73
C GLY A 161 -8.12 -5.83 -8.64
N ALA A 162 -7.56 -6.03 -9.83
CA ALA A 162 -6.20 -6.46 -10.02
C ALA A 162 -5.55 -5.64 -11.13
N LYS A 163 -4.28 -5.32 -10.93
CA LYS A 163 -3.39 -4.69 -11.89
C LYS A 163 -2.29 -5.69 -12.23
N ALA A 164 -2.08 -5.95 -13.51
CA ALA A 164 -1.04 -6.84 -13.98
C ALA A 164 -0.14 -6.14 -14.98
N GLY A 165 1.17 -6.21 -14.78
CA GLY A 165 2.12 -5.51 -15.62
C GLY A 165 3.57 -5.80 -15.28
N ALA A 166 4.44 -5.23 -16.09
CA ALA A 166 5.88 -5.40 -15.97
C ALA A 166 6.59 -4.15 -16.48
N GLU A 167 7.87 -4.05 -16.12
CA GLU A 167 8.81 -3.14 -16.76
C GLU A 167 9.21 -3.72 -18.12
N VAL A 168 9.05 -2.92 -19.18
CA VAL A 168 9.35 -3.34 -20.56
C VAL A 168 10.77 -2.94 -20.95
N THR A 169 11.23 -1.79 -20.45
CA THR A 169 12.59 -1.27 -20.56
C THR A 169 12.86 -0.46 -19.30
N ASP A 170 14.12 -0.23 -18.95
CA ASP A 170 14.52 0.60 -17.80
C ASP A 170 13.72 1.92 -17.73
N GLY A 171 12.90 2.05 -16.69
CA GLY A 171 12.05 3.19 -16.41
C GLY A 171 10.68 3.20 -17.10
N LEU A 172 10.37 2.27 -18.01
CA LEU A 172 9.09 2.18 -18.70
C LEU A 172 8.28 0.97 -18.24
N HIS A 173 7.16 1.25 -17.58
CA HIS A 173 6.24 0.23 -17.09
C HIS A 173 4.97 0.21 -17.94
N VAL A 174 4.46 -0.99 -18.21
CA VAL A 174 3.16 -1.18 -18.87
C VAL A 174 2.32 -2.13 -18.04
N SER A 175 1.06 -1.77 -17.80
CA SER A 175 0.13 -2.64 -17.08
C SER A 175 -1.30 -2.53 -17.59
N GLY A 176 -2.01 -3.64 -17.46
CA GLY A 176 -3.47 -3.70 -17.55
C GLY A 176 -4.06 -3.67 -16.14
N LEU A 177 -5.17 -2.95 -15.99
CA LEU A 177 -5.96 -2.94 -14.76
C LEU A 177 -7.37 -3.40 -15.07
N LEU A 178 -7.88 -4.30 -14.25
CA LEU A 178 -9.26 -4.76 -14.25
C LEU A 178 -9.85 -4.51 -12.87
N SER A 179 -11.00 -3.85 -12.80
CA SER A 179 -11.70 -3.63 -11.53
C SER A 179 -13.20 -3.82 -11.65
N LEU A 180 -13.78 -4.27 -10.55
CA LEU A 180 -15.20 -4.34 -10.27
C LEU A 180 -15.53 -3.22 -9.31
N MET A 181 -16.55 -2.44 -9.64
CA MET A 181 -17.05 -1.36 -8.82
C MET A 181 -18.49 -1.68 -8.44
N VAL A 182 -18.76 -1.73 -7.15
CA VAL A 182 -20.09 -1.96 -6.58
C VAL A 182 -20.49 -0.67 -5.89
N ASN A 183 -21.43 0.06 -6.50
CA ASN A 183 -21.84 1.38 -6.02
C ASN A 183 -23.15 1.30 -5.27
N ASN A 184 -23.24 2.04 -4.17
CA ASN A 184 -24.46 2.11 -3.41
C ASN A 184 -25.39 3.23 -3.92
N ALA A 185 -26.68 3.11 -3.65
CA ALA A 185 -27.65 4.14 -4.03
C ALA A 185 -27.49 5.42 -3.19
N ALA A 186 -27.96 6.55 -3.71
CA ALA A 186 -28.03 7.77 -2.93
C ALA A 186 -28.96 7.58 -1.71
N ASN A 187 -28.49 8.07 -0.57
CA ASN A 187 -29.11 7.95 0.75
C ASN A 187 -29.27 6.51 1.26
N SER A 188 -28.31 5.64 0.93
CA SER A 188 -28.30 4.24 1.38
C SER A 188 -26.98 3.87 2.07
N VAL A 189 -27.01 2.75 2.80
CA VAL A 189 -25.89 2.23 3.59
C VAL A 189 -25.75 0.75 3.33
N GLY A 190 -24.53 0.29 3.01
CA GLY A 190 -24.22 -1.12 2.75
C GLY A 190 -23.68 -1.37 1.34
N LEU A 191 -23.67 -2.65 0.94
CA LEU A 191 -23.32 -3.05 -0.42
C LEU A 191 -24.60 -3.29 -1.21
N ASP A 192 -24.82 -2.52 -2.26
CA ASP A 192 -25.86 -2.75 -3.25
C ASP A 192 -25.24 -3.22 -4.56
N PHE A 193 -25.51 -4.47 -4.92
CA PHE A 193 -24.98 -5.08 -6.15
C PHE A 193 -25.79 -4.70 -7.40
N ALA A 194 -26.92 -3.99 -7.25
CA ALA A 194 -27.73 -3.54 -8.38
C ALA A 194 -26.97 -2.60 -9.32
N SER A 195 -25.97 -1.89 -8.78
CA SER A 195 -25.07 -1.02 -9.55
C SER A 195 -23.65 -1.58 -9.52
N THR A 196 -23.43 -2.64 -10.29
CA THR A 196 -22.10 -3.23 -10.49
C THR A 196 -21.58 -2.86 -11.88
N SER A 197 -20.37 -2.30 -11.94
CA SER A 197 -19.69 -1.99 -13.20
C SER A 197 -18.30 -2.60 -13.25
N VAL A 198 -17.80 -2.80 -14.46
CA VAL A 198 -16.42 -3.25 -14.73
C VAL A 198 -15.67 -2.08 -15.35
N ASP A 199 -14.45 -1.82 -14.88
CA ASP A 199 -13.52 -0.86 -15.46
C ASP A 199 -12.24 -1.58 -15.89
N ILE A 200 -11.82 -1.32 -17.13
CA ILE A 200 -10.63 -1.91 -17.76
C ILE A 200 -9.77 -0.77 -18.27
N ARG A 201 -8.48 -0.77 -17.90
CA ARG A 201 -7.52 0.26 -18.31
C ARG A 201 -6.23 -0.36 -18.78
N ALA A 202 -5.60 0.29 -19.74
CA ALA A 202 -4.19 0.10 -20.05
C ALA A 202 -3.42 1.33 -19.55
N LEU A 203 -2.29 1.11 -18.89
CA LEU A 203 -1.47 2.11 -18.25
C LEU A 203 -0.05 2.01 -18.78
N ALA A 204 0.61 3.16 -18.93
CA ALA A 204 2.03 3.26 -19.16
C ALA A 204 2.58 4.43 -18.33
N SER A 205 3.73 4.23 -17.67
CA SER A 205 4.41 5.25 -16.87
C SER A 205 5.91 5.06 -16.91
#